data_AF-A0A355AKX0-F1
#
_entry.id   AF-A0A355AKX0-F1
#
_cell.length_a   1.000
_cell.length_b   1.000
_cell.length_c   1.000
_cell.angle_alpha   90.00
_cell.angle_beta   90.00
_cell.angle_gamma   90.00
#
_symmetry.space_group_name_H-M   'P 1'
#
loop_
_entity.id
_entity.type
_entity.pdbx_description
1 polymer ?
#
loop_
_entity_poly.entity_id
_entity_poly.type
_entity_poly.pdbx_seq_one_letter_code
_entity_poly.pdbx_strand_id
1 'polypeptide(L)'
;MIFRTCLCVVLTACAVLTPATLHAREYRGMEKKNIALESATTLVFGPDDILFIGDSKAATVVAVATGDTGEGSHGHSIQIDDVLAKLAAHTKAEQVAIQDLVVNPRTGTPFLAVHADQKPLIIKVVGDGNFEVLDLQACPSSQAVLDDAPEDKVVRQGRRSRNPRDDSITDLAFFENKL
;
A
#
# COMPACT_ATOMS: atom_id res chain seq x y z
N MET A 1 46.57 -68.37 -5.21
CA MET A 1 45.19 -68.79 -4.88
C MET A 1 44.53 -67.63 -4.14
N ILE A 2 44.02 -66.64 -4.86
CA ILE A 2 42.59 -66.43 -5.21
C ILE A 2 41.70 -66.47 -3.97
N PHE A 3 41.19 -65.33 -3.48
CA PHE A 3 39.74 -65.05 -3.32
C PHE A 3 39.46 -63.70 -2.61
N ARG A 4 38.78 -62.82 -3.37
CA ARG A 4 37.62 -61.99 -2.98
C ARG A 4 37.77 -60.80 -2.00
N THR A 5 37.83 -59.62 -2.62
CA THR A 5 36.93 -58.47 -2.43
C THR A 5 35.77 -58.63 -1.43
N CYS A 6 35.64 -57.67 -0.50
CA CYS A 6 34.35 -57.07 -0.19
C CYS A 6 34.53 -55.60 0.22
N LEU A 7 34.15 -54.74 -0.72
CA LEU A 7 34.11 -53.29 -0.69
C LEU A 7 32.82 -52.87 0.05
N CYS A 8 32.94 -52.27 1.25
CA CYS A 8 31.83 -51.59 1.90
C CYS A 8 32.09 -50.08 1.88
N VAL A 9 31.85 -49.46 0.72
CA VAL A 9 31.74 -48.00 0.60
C VAL A 9 30.40 -47.61 1.20
N VAL A 10 30.42 -47.07 2.42
CA VAL A 10 29.24 -46.44 3.03
C VAL A 10 29.10 -45.05 2.39
N LEU A 11 28.26 -44.96 1.37
CA LEU A 11 27.79 -43.69 0.80
C LEU A 11 26.79 -43.07 1.79
N THR A 12 27.29 -42.24 2.69
CA THR A 12 26.45 -41.31 3.46
C THR A 12 25.92 -40.24 2.53
N ALA A 13 24.71 -40.44 2.02
CA ALA A 13 23.94 -39.41 1.34
C ALA A 13 23.54 -38.33 2.36
N CYS A 14 24.37 -37.31 2.53
CA CYS A 14 23.95 -36.06 3.14
C CYS A 14 22.89 -35.42 2.23
N ALA A 15 21.62 -35.63 2.57
CA ALA A 15 20.52 -34.82 2.05
C ALA A 15 20.78 -33.38 2.50
N VAL A 16 21.35 -32.57 1.61
CA VAL A 16 21.47 -31.13 1.81
C VAL A 16 20.05 -30.57 1.78
N LEU A 17 19.44 -30.42 2.96
CA LEU A 17 18.30 -29.53 3.11
C LEU A 17 18.81 -28.13 2.82
N THR A 18 18.63 -27.67 1.58
CA THR A 18 18.71 -26.24 1.29
C THR A 18 17.58 -25.58 2.09
N PRO A 19 17.88 -24.72 3.09
CA PRO A 19 16.82 -23.90 3.65
C PRO A 19 16.28 -23.07 2.49
N ALA A 20 14.99 -23.19 2.22
CA ALA A 20 14.29 -22.23 1.38
C ALA A 20 14.44 -20.88 2.10
N THR A 21 15.42 -20.08 1.67
CA THR A 21 15.48 -18.68 2.06
C THR A 21 14.22 -18.06 1.49
N LEU A 22 13.21 -17.84 2.35
CA LEU A 22 12.18 -16.86 2.07
C LEU A 22 12.95 -15.56 1.78
N HIS A 23 13.11 -15.22 0.51
CA HIS A 23 13.55 -13.89 0.16
C HIS A 23 12.43 -12.97 0.63
N ALA A 24 12.62 -12.36 1.80
CA ALA A 24 11.99 -11.08 2.07
C ALA A 24 12.38 -10.21 0.86
N ARG A 25 11.41 -9.93 -0.01
CA ARG A 25 11.60 -9.02 -1.12
C ARG A 25 12.12 -7.74 -0.48
N GLU A 26 13.40 -7.45 -0.65
CA GLU A 26 13.97 -6.22 -0.13
C GLU A 26 13.25 -5.08 -0.86
N TYR A 27 12.33 -4.42 -0.16
CA TYR A 27 11.62 -3.24 -0.66
C TYR A 27 12.57 -2.04 -0.73
N ARG A 28 13.71 -2.20 -1.41
CA ARG A 28 14.72 -1.17 -1.67
C ARG A 28 15.14 -0.38 -0.44
N GLY A 29 15.31 -1.05 0.71
CA GLY A 29 15.71 -0.40 1.96
C GLY A 29 14.57 0.26 2.75
N MET A 30 13.30 0.01 2.41
CA MET A 30 12.17 0.39 3.26
C MET A 30 12.22 -0.36 4.59
N GLU A 31 11.88 0.37 5.65
CA GLU A 31 11.80 -0.15 7.01
C GLU A 31 10.37 -0.09 7.50
N LYS A 32 10.01 -0.90 8.49
CA LYS A 32 8.71 -0.76 9.16
C LYS A 32 8.77 0.50 10.01
N LYS A 33 8.06 1.55 9.56
CA LYS A 33 7.98 2.83 10.26
C LYS A 33 6.56 3.09 10.71
N ASN A 34 6.45 3.73 11.87
CA ASN A 34 5.18 4.25 12.33
C ASN A 34 4.84 5.50 11.54
N ILE A 35 4.11 5.32 10.44
CA ILE A 35 3.60 6.42 9.63
C ILE A 35 2.13 6.63 9.98
N ALA A 36 1.83 7.84 10.48
CA ALA A 36 0.48 8.33 10.63
C ALA A 36 0.19 9.30 9.49
N LEU A 37 -0.93 9.09 8.80
CA LEU A 37 -1.42 10.01 7.79
C LEU A 37 -2.26 11.11 8.45
N GLU A 38 -2.06 12.34 8.01
CA GLU A 38 -2.97 13.46 8.29
C GLU A 38 -4.05 13.57 7.22
N SER A 39 -3.74 13.15 6.00
CA SER A 39 -4.68 13.00 4.89
C SER A 39 -4.25 11.90 3.92
N ALA A 40 -5.18 11.50 3.05
CA ALA A 40 -4.91 10.65 1.91
C ALA A 40 -5.73 11.22 0.75
N THR A 41 -5.07 11.94 -0.16
CA THR A 41 -5.74 12.67 -1.25
C THR A 41 -5.65 11.95 -2.58
N THR A 42 -4.53 11.31 -2.88
CA THR A 42 -4.30 10.62 -4.14
C THR A 42 -3.45 9.37 -3.94
N LEU A 43 -3.68 8.36 -4.78
CA LEU A 43 -3.07 7.06 -4.73
C LEU A 43 -2.53 6.65 -6.11
N VAL A 44 -1.32 6.09 -6.12
CA VAL A 44 -0.77 5.47 -7.33
C VAL A 44 0.05 4.24 -7.00
N PHE A 45 -0.09 3.18 -7.80
CA PHE A 45 0.77 2.01 -7.67
C PHE A 45 2.05 2.18 -8.48
N GLY A 46 3.16 1.89 -7.83
CA GLY A 46 4.46 1.65 -8.45
C GLY A 46 4.72 0.18 -8.73
N PRO A 47 5.94 -0.15 -9.18
CA PRO A 47 6.41 -1.51 -9.28
C PRO A 47 6.44 -2.16 -7.90
N ASP A 48 6.52 -3.48 -7.89
CA ASP A 48 6.68 -4.26 -6.66
C ASP A 48 5.53 -4.11 -5.65
N ASP A 49 4.34 -3.70 -6.09
CA ASP A 49 3.11 -3.56 -5.27
C ASP A 49 3.22 -2.48 -4.19
N ILE A 50 4.10 -1.51 -4.45
CA ILE A 50 4.28 -0.32 -3.64
C ILE A 50 3.15 0.65 -3.96
N LEU A 51 2.37 1.00 -2.95
CA LEU A 51 1.34 2.04 -3.02
C LEU A 51 1.96 3.37 -2.58
N PHE A 52 1.94 4.36 -3.47
CA PHE A 52 2.26 5.74 -3.13
C PHE A 52 0.97 6.46 -2.72
N ILE A 53 1.05 7.22 -1.64
CA ILE A 53 -0.05 7.94 -1.00
C ILE A 53 0.36 9.40 -0.89
N GLY A 54 -0.41 10.29 -1.49
CA GLY A 54 -0.29 11.72 -1.29
C GLY A 54 -0.98 12.14 0.00
N ASP A 55 -0.22 12.70 0.94
CA ASP A 55 -0.72 13.34 2.15
C ASP A 55 -0.51 14.86 2.01
N SER A 56 -1.52 15.55 1.47
CA SER A 56 -1.44 16.99 1.23
C SER A 56 -1.27 17.77 2.53
N LYS A 57 -1.97 17.37 3.60
CA LYS A 57 -1.90 17.98 4.94
C LYS A 57 -0.51 17.85 5.56
N ALA A 58 0.09 16.66 5.51
CA ALA A 58 1.43 16.43 6.03
C ALA A 58 2.56 16.88 5.08
N ALA A 59 2.26 17.50 3.93
CA ALA A 59 3.26 17.83 2.92
C ALA A 59 4.06 16.63 2.42
N THR A 60 3.52 15.42 2.47
CA THR A 60 4.34 14.21 2.40
C THR A 60 3.79 13.23 1.38
N VAL A 61 4.68 12.62 0.61
CA VAL A 61 4.37 11.42 -0.15
C VAL A 61 4.88 10.21 0.63
N VAL A 62 3.99 9.26 0.90
CA VAL A 62 4.31 8.02 1.59
C VAL A 62 4.29 6.87 0.60
N ALA A 63 5.33 6.04 0.60
CA ALA A 63 5.38 4.79 -0.15
C ALA A 63 5.23 3.62 0.82
N VAL A 64 4.31 2.71 0.52
CA VAL A 64 3.95 1.57 1.38
C VAL A 64 4.00 0.29 0.59
N ALA A 65 4.82 -0.66 1.05
CA ALA A 65 4.78 -2.03 0.56
C ALA A 65 3.52 -2.73 1.09
N THR A 66 2.48 -2.79 0.25
CA THR A 66 1.15 -3.31 0.65
C THR A 66 1.15 -4.79 1.02
N GLY A 67 2.14 -5.55 0.55
CA GLY A 67 2.18 -7.00 0.70
C GLY A 67 1.07 -7.72 -0.07
N ASP A 68 0.35 -7.00 -0.93
CA ASP A 68 -0.69 -7.56 -1.79
C ASP A 68 -0.06 -8.27 -2.98
N THR A 69 0.50 -9.46 -2.69
CA THR A 69 1.37 -10.18 -3.61
C THR A 69 0.76 -11.42 -4.23
N GLY A 70 -0.56 -11.56 -4.19
CA GLY A 70 -1.27 -12.71 -4.74
C GLY A 70 -1.12 -12.82 -6.27
N GLU A 71 -1.58 -13.96 -6.79
CA GLU A 71 -1.90 -14.06 -8.22
C GLU A 71 -3.22 -13.34 -8.47
N GLY A 72 -3.23 -12.42 -9.43
CA GLY A 72 -4.36 -11.54 -9.66
C GLY A 72 -5.54 -12.21 -10.33
N SER A 73 -6.73 -11.73 -9.98
CA SER A 73 -7.98 -12.05 -10.66
C SER A 73 -8.38 -10.87 -11.54
N HIS A 74 -7.63 -10.68 -12.63
CA HIS A 74 -7.94 -9.61 -13.58
C HIS A 74 -9.27 -9.86 -14.29
N GLY A 75 -10.11 -8.83 -14.38
CA GLY A 75 -11.36 -8.89 -15.18
C GLY A 75 -12.62 -9.33 -14.43
N HIS A 76 -12.56 -9.53 -13.12
CA HIS A 76 -13.77 -9.68 -12.31
C HIS A 76 -14.40 -8.31 -12.05
N SER A 77 -15.66 -8.15 -12.44
CA SER A 77 -16.43 -6.96 -12.10
C SER A 77 -16.76 -6.97 -10.62
N ILE A 78 -16.25 -5.99 -9.88
CA ILE A 78 -16.61 -5.78 -8.47
C ILE A 78 -17.81 -4.82 -8.44
N GLN A 79 -18.93 -5.31 -7.93
CA GLN A 79 -20.13 -4.49 -7.73
C GLN A 79 -20.45 -4.42 -6.24
N ILE A 80 -20.44 -3.20 -5.72
CA ILE A 80 -20.73 -2.93 -4.31
C ILE A 80 -21.85 -1.90 -4.27
N ASP A 81 -23.08 -2.39 -4.10
CA ASP A 81 -24.21 -1.52 -3.82
C ASP A 81 -23.98 -0.76 -2.51
N ASP A 82 -24.32 0.54 -2.52
CA ASP A 82 -24.20 1.46 -1.39
C ASP A 82 -22.81 1.44 -0.70
N VAL A 83 -21.75 1.56 -1.50
CA VAL A 83 -20.35 1.51 -1.03
C VAL A 83 -20.09 2.41 0.19
N LEU A 84 -20.61 3.64 0.21
CA LEU A 84 -20.43 4.57 1.33
C LEU A 84 -21.08 4.05 2.62
N ALA A 85 -22.29 3.47 2.54
CA ALA A 85 -22.97 2.92 3.70
C ALA A 85 -22.25 1.68 4.25
N LYS A 86 -21.75 0.81 3.37
CA LYS A 86 -20.98 -0.37 3.78
C LYS A 86 -19.62 0.01 4.38
N LEU A 87 -18.95 1.03 3.82
CA LEU A 87 -17.72 1.56 4.40
C LEU A 87 -17.99 2.19 5.79
N ALA A 88 -19.04 3.01 5.93
CA ALA A 88 -19.43 3.59 7.21
C ALA A 88 -19.73 2.52 8.27
N ALA A 89 -20.44 1.45 7.89
CA ALA A 89 -20.68 0.31 8.76
C ALA A 89 -19.38 -0.44 9.14
N HIS A 90 -18.45 -0.60 8.19
CA HIS A 90 -17.17 -1.27 8.41
C HIS A 90 -16.26 -0.47 9.34
N THR A 91 -16.11 0.84 9.10
CA THR A 91 -15.27 1.73 9.91
C THR A 91 -15.95 2.21 11.19
N LYS A 92 -17.27 1.97 11.32
CA LYS A 92 -18.13 2.49 12.40
C LYS A 92 -18.12 4.02 12.47
N ALA A 93 -18.00 4.67 11.31
CA ALA A 93 -17.97 6.12 11.19
C ALA A 93 -19.35 6.67 10.84
N GLU A 94 -19.64 7.89 11.27
CA GLU A 94 -20.88 8.58 10.91
C GLU A 94 -20.80 9.16 9.49
N GLN A 95 -19.63 9.67 9.12
CA GLN A 95 -19.35 10.28 7.84
C GLN A 95 -18.19 9.58 7.16
N VAL A 96 -18.41 9.18 5.91
CA VAL A 96 -17.40 8.55 5.07
C VAL A 96 -17.34 9.26 3.73
N ALA A 97 -16.13 9.61 3.31
CA ALA A 97 -15.84 10.12 1.99
C ALA A 97 -14.71 9.29 1.35
N ILE A 98 -14.91 8.85 0.12
CA ILE A 98 -13.85 8.26 -0.70
C ILE A 98 -13.14 9.42 -1.40
N GLN A 99 -11.83 9.52 -1.21
CA GLN A 99 -10.99 10.55 -1.83
C GLN A 99 -10.41 10.07 -3.16
N ASP A 100 -9.98 8.80 -3.21
CA ASP A 100 -9.38 8.22 -4.41
C ASP A 100 -9.52 6.69 -4.43
N LEU A 101 -9.35 6.10 -5.61
CA LEU A 101 -9.37 4.67 -5.87
C LEU A 101 -8.26 4.31 -6.86
N VAL A 102 -7.44 3.33 -6.50
CA VAL A 102 -6.46 2.75 -7.42
C VAL A 102 -6.53 1.22 -7.35
N VAL A 103 -6.22 0.55 -8.45
CA VAL A 103 -6.20 -0.91 -8.51
C VAL A 103 -4.75 -1.38 -8.56
N ASN A 104 -4.41 -2.37 -7.74
CA ASN A 104 -3.10 -3.01 -7.82
C ASN A 104 -2.98 -3.70 -9.21
N PRO A 105 -2.03 -3.28 -10.06
CA PRO A 105 -1.93 -3.76 -11.43
C PRO A 105 -1.56 -5.24 -11.52
N ARG A 106 -1.04 -5.85 -10.45
CA ARG A 106 -0.68 -7.27 -10.41
C ARG A 106 -1.79 -8.17 -9.89
N THR A 107 -2.54 -7.73 -8.89
CA THR A 107 -3.59 -8.55 -8.28
C THR A 107 -4.98 -8.25 -8.83
N GLY A 108 -5.18 -7.06 -9.42
CA GLY A 108 -6.50 -6.55 -9.76
C GLY A 108 -7.30 -6.07 -8.55
N THR A 109 -6.69 -6.02 -7.35
CA THR A 109 -7.36 -5.64 -6.12
C THR A 109 -7.49 -4.11 -6.00
N PRO A 110 -8.71 -3.57 -5.79
CA PRO A 110 -8.90 -2.15 -5.52
C PRO A 110 -8.44 -1.74 -4.12
N PHE A 111 -7.85 -0.55 -4.04
CA PHE A 111 -7.51 0.16 -2.82
C PHE A 111 -8.17 1.54 -2.85
N LEU A 112 -8.74 1.94 -1.72
CA LEU A 112 -9.47 3.20 -1.55
C LEU A 112 -8.76 4.08 -0.53
N ALA A 113 -8.60 5.36 -0.85
CA ALA A 113 -8.33 6.40 0.15
C ALA A 113 -9.66 6.86 0.72
N VAL A 114 -9.87 6.67 2.01
CA VAL A 114 -11.14 6.97 2.68
C VAL A 114 -10.91 7.87 3.87
N HIS A 115 -11.71 8.92 4.00
CA HIS A 115 -11.80 9.72 5.22
C HIS A 115 -13.05 9.28 5.98
N ALA A 116 -12.84 8.67 7.14
CA ALA A 116 -13.88 8.22 8.06
C ALA A 116 -13.86 9.13 9.28
N ASP A 117 -14.88 9.98 9.45
CA ASP A 117 -14.94 11.03 10.48
C ASP A 117 -13.65 11.88 10.55
N GLN A 118 -13.17 12.32 9.38
CA GLN A 118 -11.90 13.06 9.18
C GLN A 118 -10.62 12.26 9.42
N LYS A 119 -10.69 10.97 9.77
CA LYS A 119 -9.53 10.09 9.87
C LYS A 119 -9.21 9.47 8.51
N PRO A 120 -8.00 9.68 7.95
CA PRO A 120 -7.59 9.02 6.70
C PRO A 120 -7.29 7.54 6.94
N LEU A 121 -7.82 6.69 6.07
CA LEU A 121 -7.65 5.24 6.05
C LEU A 121 -7.39 4.79 4.62
N ILE A 122 -6.51 3.80 4.46
CA ILE A 122 -6.37 3.07 3.20
C ILE A 122 -7.13 1.75 3.35
N ILE A 123 -8.07 1.50 2.46
CA ILE A 123 -8.95 0.34 2.52
C ILE A 123 -8.73 -0.54 1.29
N LYS A 124 -8.35 -1.79 1.52
CA LYS A 124 -8.28 -2.85 0.51
C LYS A 124 -9.65 -3.49 0.34
N VAL A 125 -10.05 -3.72 -0.91
CA VAL A 125 -11.31 -4.42 -1.25
C VAL A 125 -11.01 -5.90 -1.51
N VAL A 126 -11.40 -6.79 -0.59
CA VAL A 126 -11.01 -8.22 -0.60
C VAL A 126 -12.06 -9.12 -1.29
N GLY A 127 -13.11 -8.53 -1.86
CA GLY A 127 -14.16 -9.23 -2.60
C GLY A 127 -15.40 -8.36 -2.76
N ASP A 128 -16.54 -8.96 -3.10
CA ASP A 128 -17.80 -8.26 -3.32
C ASP A 128 -18.36 -7.69 -2.01
N GLY A 129 -17.90 -6.48 -1.65
CA GLY A 129 -18.36 -5.73 -0.49
C GLY A 129 -17.61 -6.02 0.81
N ASN A 130 -16.49 -6.75 0.77
CA ASN A 130 -15.61 -6.96 1.92
C ASN A 130 -14.44 -5.97 1.89
N PHE A 131 -14.18 -5.37 3.05
CA PHE A 131 -13.14 -4.37 3.24
C PHE A 131 -12.14 -4.81 4.29
N GLU A 132 -10.88 -4.42 4.09
CA GLU A 132 -9.80 -4.58 5.04
C GLU A 132 -9.06 -3.25 5.16
N VAL A 133 -8.86 -2.76 6.39
CA VAL A 133 -8.05 -1.56 6.63
C VAL A 133 -6.58 -1.96 6.55
N LEU A 134 -5.82 -1.30 5.68
CA LEU A 134 -4.38 -1.52 5.54
C LEU A 134 -3.66 -0.99 6.78
N ASP A 135 -2.96 -1.88 7.49
CA ASP A 135 -2.15 -1.51 8.64
C ASP A 135 -0.79 -0.94 8.20
N LEU A 136 -0.72 0.39 8.08
CA LEU A 136 0.49 1.11 7.67
C LEU A 136 1.68 0.91 8.61
N GLN A 137 1.43 0.50 9.86
CA GLN A 137 2.47 0.29 10.87
C GLN A 137 3.21 -1.02 10.67
N ALA A 138 2.48 -2.03 10.19
CA ALA A 138 3.03 -3.37 9.94
C ALA A 138 3.75 -3.45 8.58
N CYS A 139 3.38 -2.57 7.64
CA CYS A 139 3.95 -2.50 6.30
C CYS A 139 5.33 -1.80 6.28
N PRO A 140 6.32 -2.35 5.56
CA PRO A 140 7.52 -1.60 5.20
C PRO A 140 7.15 -0.32 4.44
N SER A 141 7.75 0.79 4.80
CA SER A 141 7.39 2.09 4.26
C SER A 141 8.57 3.06 4.17
N SER A 142 8.39 4.09 3.34
CA SER A 142 9.29 5.24 3.23
C SER A 142 8.48 6.50 2.95
N GLN A 143 9.05 7.68 3.19
CA GLN A 143 8.36 8.94 2.97
C GLN A 143 9.31 9.99 2.36
N ALA A 144 8.75 10.91 1.59
CA ALA A 144 9.41 12.08 1.06
C ALA A 144 8.56 13.32 1.39
N VAL A 145 9.18 14.31 2.01
CA VAL A 145 8.53 15.58 2.37
C VAL A 145 8.70 16.55 1.19
N LEU A 146 7.64 17.26 0.84
CA LEU A 146 7.66 18.35 -0.13
C LEU A 146 8.31 19.56 0.52
N ASP A 147 9.39 20.03 -0.10
CA ASP A 147 10.01 21.30 0.25
C ASP A 147 9.08 22.47 -0.08
N ASP A 148 9.16 23.55 0.70
CA ASP A 148 8.44 24.81 0.48
C ASP A 148 6.90 24.71 0.38
N ALA A 149 6.30 23.66 0.92
CA ALA A 149 4.86 23.51 0.92
C ALA A 149 4.16 24.56 1.82
N PRO A 150 3.03 25.15 1.40
CA PRO A 150 2.39 26.28 2.08
C PRO A 150 1.86 25.90 3.46
N GLU A 151 1.94 26.75 4.48
CA GLU A 151 1.40 26.44 5.81
C GLU A 151 -0.07 25.95 5.76
N ASP A 152 -0.42 24.99 6.64
CA ASP A 152 -1.79 24.49 6.80
C ASP A 152 -2.69 25.54 7.47
N LYS A 153 -3.06 26.57 6.70
CA LYS A 153 -3.89 27.67 7.17
C LYS A 153 -4.81 28.19 6.07
N VAL A 154 -6.03 28.52 6.46
CA VAL A 154 -6.97 29.21 5.58
C VAL A 154 -6.46 30.62 5.30
N VAL A 155 -6.16 30.89 4.03
CA VAL A 155 -5.79 32.22 3.53
C VAL A 155 -6.99 32.82 2.83
N ARG A 156 -7.24 34.11 3.11
CA ARG A 156 -8.29 34.88 2.45
C ARG A 156 -7.68 35.77 1.37
N GLN A 157 -8.10 35.57 0.12
CA GLN A 157 -7.72 36.41 -1.01
C GLN A 157 -8.99 37.05 -1.60
N GLY A 158 -9.21 38.32 -1.27
CA GLY A 158 -10.43 39.03 -1.62
C GLY A 158 -11.68 38.37 -1.01
N ARG A 159 -12.61 37.94 -1.88
CA ARG A 159 -13.85 37.25 -1.47
C ARG A 159 -13.69 35.74 -1.30
N ARG A 160 -12.55 35.15 -1.65
CA ARG A 160 -12.31 33.71 -1.57
C ARG A 160 -11.48 33.38 -0.33
N SER A 161 -11.84 32.30 0.36
CA SER A 161 -11.05 31.68 1.42
C SER A 161 -10.75 30.25 1.01
N ARG A 162 -9.48 29.86 1.08
CA ARG A 162 -9.05 28.48 0.85
C ARG A 162 -7.83 28.18 1.70
N ASN A 163 -7.55 26.92 1.91
CA ASN A 163 -6.30 26.50 2.50
C ASN A 163 -5.38 25.98 1.38
N PRO A 164 -4.30 26.71 1.02
CA PRO A 164 -3.40 26.28 -0.04
C PRO A 164 -2.71 24.94 0.26
N ARG A 165 -2.63 24.52 1.53
CA ARG A 165 -2.13 23.21 1.93
C ARG A 165 -2.90 22.07 1.28
N ASP A 166 -4.21 22.21 1.15
CA ASP A 166 -5.08 21.18 0.56
C ASP A 166 -4.73 20.90 -0.91
N ASP A 167 -4.12 21.88 -1.58
CA ASP A 167 -3.72 21.83 -2.99
C ASP A 167 -2.24 21.42 -3.18
N SER A 168 -1.53 20.98 -2.13
CA SER A 168 -0.08 20.70 -2.22
C SER A 168 0.26 19.43 -3.01
N ILE A 169 -0.64 18.43 -2.97
CA ILE A 169 -0.53 17.18 -3.72
C ILE A 169 -1.91 16.85 -4.28
N THR A 170 -2.11 17.18 -5.56
CA THR A 170 -3.41 17.02 -6.23
C THR A 170 -3.48 15.75 -7.08
N ASP A 171 -2.34 15.25 -7.54
CA ASP A 171 -2.23 14.08 -8.41
C ASP A 171 -0.84 13.44 -8.25
N LEU A 172 -0.75 12.13 -8.47
CA LEU A 172 0.49 11.37 -8.50
C LEU A 172 0.47 10.40 -9.68
N ALA A 173 1.57 10.34 -10.41
CA ALA A 173 1.74 9.40 -11.52
C ALA A 173 3.09 8.72 -11.41
N PHE A 174 3.11 7.39 -11.52
CA PHE A 174 4.36 6.66 -11.59
C PHE A 174 4.70 6.34 -13.06
N PHE A 175 5.86 6.79 -13.53
CA PHE A 175 6.32 6.58 -14.90
C PHE A 175 7.84 6.40 -14.96
N GLU A 176 8.32 5.42 -15.74
CA GLU A 176 9.75 5.17 -15.96
C GLU A 176 10.60 5.12 -14.68
N ASN A 177 10.15 4.35 -13.68
CA ASN A 177 10.78 4.20 -12.37
C ASN A 177 10.88 5.50 -11.56
N LYS A 178 10.03 6.47 -11.85
CA LYS A 178 9.93 7.75 -11.14
C LYS A 178 8.50 8.01 -10.74
N LEU A 179 8.37 8.63 -9.59
CA LEU A 179 7.15 9.28 -9.15
C LEU A 179 7.22 10.76 -9.56
#